data_AF-A0A0S8KPK1-F1
#
_entry.id   AF-A0A0S8KPK1-F1
#
_cell.length_a   1.000
_cell.length_b   1.000
_cell.length_c   1.000
_cell.angle_alpha   90.00
_cell.angle_beta   90.00
_cell.angle_gamma   90.00
#
_symmetry.space_group_name_H-M   'P 1'
#
loop_
_entity.id
_entity.type
_entity.pdbx_description
1 polymer ?
#
loop_
_entity_poly.entity_id
_entity_poly.type
_entity_poly.pdbx_seq_one_letter_code
_entity_poly.pdbx_strand_id
1 'polypeptide(L)'
;MNAGISAQRMDQLPDPGHGDCHTVGKRIMGQLYHPPRHQARGTPFLNDDWMAGMLIFKDLDTVMISSMNYNAYLDEVVYLNKVLNKYIVIDYQYIQEFMLIPGQGKPALKFRCQDPDHNIRSKYIQVLLADSVSLFAVRKVDFVEDEGYPPSAHPDYYHPVSIYYVEKQDSSMVRIKLTKGQLINVFPDRKKAISRFIRQNHSNLSNEPDLVEVIRFVNIAGPDIQPFLP
;
A
#
# COMPACT_ATOMS: atom_id res chain seq x y z
N MET A 1 1.62 -20.93 -74.03
CA MET A 1 2.45 -20.34 -72.96
C MET A 1 1.89 -20.85 -71.63
N ASN A 2 2.71 -21.65 -70.93
CA ASN A 2 2.70 -22.10 -69.51
C ASN A 2 1.36 -22.51 -68.87
N ALA A 3 1.10 -23.79 -68.50
CA ALA A 3 1.75 -24.67 -67.50
C ALA A 3 1.88 -23.99 -66.12
N GLY A 4 1.43 -24.51 -64.97
CA GLY A 4 0.82 -25.77 -64.54
C GLY A 4 0.89 -25.85 -63.00
N ILE A 5 0.35 -26.96 -62.46
CA ILE A 5 0.70 -27.61 -61.18
C ILE A 5 -0.10 -27.22 -59.91
N SER A 6 -0.55 -28.31 -59.27
CA SER A 6 -1.31 -28.52 -58.04
C SER A 6 -0.39 -28.67 -56.81
N ALA A 7 -1.01 -28.70 -55.62
CA ALA A 7 -0.46 -29.01 -54.29
C ALA A 7 0.23 -27.82 -53.58
N GLN A 8 0.11 -27.61 -52.27
CA GLN A 8 -0.02 -28.58 -51.19
C GLN A 8 -0.50 -27.87 -49.91
N ARG A 9 -1.31 -28.58 -49.12
CA ARG A 9 -1.67 -28.29 -47.73
C ARG A 9 -0.39 -28.38 -46.89
N MET A 10 -0.04 -27.34 -46.15
CA MET A 10 0.98 -27.42 -45.10
C MET A 10 0.53 -26.58 -43.91
N ASP A 11 0.22 -27.30 -42.83
CA ASP A 11 0.03 -26.78 -41.49
C ASP A 11 1.23 -25.93 -41.09
N GLN A 12 0.98 -24.71 -40.63
CA GLN A 12 1.92 -24.02 -39.74
C GLN A 12 1.25 -23.86 -38.38
N LEU A 13 1.94 -24.43 -37.39
CA LEU A 13 1.62 -24.44 -35.98
C LEU A 13 1.39 -23.02 -35.43
N PRO A 14 0.57 -22.87 -34.38
CA PRO A 14 0.48 -21.61 -33.65
C PRO A 14 1.81 -21.29 -32.97
N ASP A 15 2.24 -20.04 -33.13
CA ASP A 15 3.35 -19.43 -32.40
C ASP A 15 3.09 -19.47 -30.88
N PRO A 16 3.96 -20.10 -30.06
CA PRO A 16 3.80 -20.11 -28.62
C PRO A 16 4.50 -18.90 -28.02
N GLY A 17 3.69 -17.87 -27.74
CA GLY A 17 3.89 -17.06 -26.55
C GLY A 17 4.41 -15.66 -26.76
N HIS A 18 3.48 -14.71 -26.87
CA HIS A 18 3.51 -13.51 -26.05
C HIS A 18 2.21 -13.48 -25.25
N GLY A 19 2.34 -13.69 -23.94
CA GLY A 19 1.24 -13.62 -23.00
C GLY A 19 0.79 -12.18 -22.84
N ASP A 20 -0.05 -11.72 -23.76
CA ASP A 20 -0.88 -10.55 -23.53
C ASP A 20 -1.89 -10.92 -22.45
N CYS A 21 -1.70 -10.34 -21.28
CA CYS A 21 -2.68 -10.27 -20.20
C CYS A 21 -3.94 -9.59 -20.76
N HIS A 22 -4.84 -10.40 -21.31
CA HIS A 22 -6.16 -9.98 -21.75
C HIS A 22 -7.02 -9.66 -20.52
N THR A 23 -6.99 -8.42 -20.06
CA THR A 23 -8.10 -7.88 -19.28
C THR A 23 -9.21 -7.50 -20.27
N VAL A 24 -10.07 -8.46 -20.60
CA VAL A 24 -11.27 -8.19 -21.41
C VAL A 24 -12.22 -7.32 -20.58
N GLY A 25 -12.41 -6.07 -21.01
CA GLY A 25 -13.73 -5.45 -21.06
C GLY A 25 -14.19 -4.54 -19.92
N LYS A 26 -13.47 -4.37 -18.79
CA LYS A 26 -13.93 -3.44 -17.75
C LYS A 26 -13.31 -2.04 -17.93
N ARG A 27 -14.17 -1.04 -18.19
CA ARG A 27 -13.78 0.36 -18.25
C ARG A 27 -13.46 0.82 -16.83
N ILE A 28 -12.18 1.09 -16.53
CA ILE A 28 -11.78 1.72 -15.28
C ILE A 28 -12.35 3.14 -15.28
N MET A 29 -13.29 3.41 -14.36
CA MET A 29 -13.90 4.72 -14.18
C MET A 29 -12.96 5.60 -13.36
N GLY A 30 -12.80 6.85 -13.80
CA GLY A 30 -11.87 7.77 -13.18
C GLY A 30 -11.80 9.10 -13.91
N GLN A 31 -10.99 10.00 -13.37
CA GLN A 31 -10.80 11.35 -13.88
C GLN A 31 -9.34 11.62 -14.21
N LEU A 32 -9.08 12.60 -15.08
CA LEU A 32 -7.72 13.01 -15.40
C LEU A 32 -7.03 13.50 -14.11
N TYR A 33 -5.83 12.98 -13.84
CA TYR A 33 -5.00 13.47 -12.74
C TYR A 33 -4.41 14.83 -13.11
N HIS A 34 -4.57 15.79 -12.21
CA HIS A 34 -4.00 17.12 -12.33
C HIS A 34 -2.93 17.27 -11.25
N PRO A 35 -1.63 17.31 -11.60
CA PRO A 35 -0.59 17.49 -10.60
C PRO A 35 -0.73 18.88 -9.93
N PRO A 36 -0.34 19.01 -8.65
CA PRO A 36 -0.27 20.30 -7.97
C PRO A 36 0.55 21.32 -8.78
N ARG A 37 0.15 22.59 -8.74
CA ARG A 37 0.75 23.66 -9.57
C ARG A 37 2.10 24.20 -9.07
N HIS A 38 2.50 23.84 -7.85
CA HIS A 38 3.68 24.40 -7.18
C HIS A 38 4.91 23.49 -7.36
N GLN A 39 6.07 24.09 -7.62
CA GLN A 39 7.35 23.38 -7.62
C GLN A 39 7.78 23.17 -6.17
N ALA A 40 7.48 22.00 -5.64
CA ALA A 40 7.88 21.59 -4.29
C ALA A 40 8.95 20.50 -4.36
N ARG A 41 9.85 20.46 -3.39
CA ARG A 41 10.80 19.37 -3.22
C ARG A 41 10.06 18.10 -2.76
N GLY A 42 10.40 16.97 -3.36
CA GLY A 42 9.78 15.68 -3.05
C GLY A 42 8.58 15.39 -3.96
N THR A 43 7.69 14.51 -3.51
CA THR A 43 6.55 14.03 -4.29
C THR A 43 5.29 13.89 -3.43
N PRO A 44 4.08 14.13 -3.98
CA PRO A 44 2.83 13.81 -3.28
C PRO A 44 2.55 12.29 -3.23
N PHE A 45 3.32 11.50 -3.99
CA PHE A 45 3.17 10.05 -4.09
C PHE A 45 3.88 9.32 -2.95
N LEU A 46 3.37 8.13 -2.62
CA LEU A 46 3.97 7.23 -1.64
C LEU A 46 5.37 6.77 -2.07
N ASN A 47 5.55 6.50 -3.37
CA ASN A 47 6.81 6.09 -3.96
C ASN A 47 7.19 7.04 -5.09
N ASP A 48 8.48 7.28 -5.27
CA ASP A 48 9.00 8.06 -6.41
C ASP A 48 8.76 7.32 -7.74
N ASP A 49 8.94 5.99 -7.72
CA ASP A 49 8.77 5.13 -8.88
C ASP A 49 7.32 4.63 -9.03
N TRP A 50 6.85 4.61 -10.28
CA TRP A 50 5.59 3.96 -10.65
C TRP A 50 5.79 2.46 -10.76
N MET A 51 4.84 1.70 -10.24
CA MET A 51 5.00 0.25 -10.06
C MET A 51 3.85 -0.51 -10.72
N ALA A 52 4.04 -1.81 -10.94
CA ALA A 52 2.90 -2.67 -11.22
C ALA A 52 1.96 -2.67 -10.01
N GLY A 53 0.68 -2.89 -10.25
CA GLY A 53 -0.32 -2.90 -9.20
C GLY A 53 -1.51 -3.77 -9.53
N MET A 54 -2.24 -4.12 -8.48
CA MET A 54 -3.50 -4.85 -8.58
C MET A 54 -4.59 -4.05 -7.91
N LEU A 55 -5.73 -3.90 -8.57
CA LEU A 55 -6.95 -3.35 -7.99
C LEU A 55 -7.92 -4.48 -7.72
N ILE A 56 -8.61 -4.38 -6.59
CA ILE A 56 -9.76 -5.20 -6.24
C ILE A 56 -10.93 -4.24 -6.05
N PHE A 57 -11.95 -4.38 -6.90
CA PHE A 57 -13.15 -3.56 -6.86
C PHE A 57 -14.14 -4.09 -5.82
N LYS A 58 -15.13 -3.27 -5.44
CA LYS A 58 -16.18 -3.66 -4.48
C LYS A 58 -17.08 -4.79 -4.95
N ASP A 59 -17.17 -5.00 -6.27
CA ASP A 59 -17.82 -6.17 -6.88
C ASP A 59 -16.88 -7.38 -6.99
N LEU A 60 -15.72 -7.32 -6.35
CA LEU A 60 -14.69 -8.37 -6.28
C LEU A 60 -13.93 -8.64 -7.59
N ASP A 61 -14.20 -7.86 -8.64
CA ASP A 61 -13.40 -7.93 -9.85
C ASP A 61 -11.97 -7.46 -9.58
N THR A 62 -11.02 -8.07 -10.28
CA THR A 62 -9.60 -7.75 -10.15
C THR A 62 -9.00 -7.29 -11.48
N VAL A 63 -8.12 -6.28 -11.41
CA VAL A 63 -7.43 -5.74 -12.60
C VAL A 63 -5.96 -5.50 -12.29
N MET A 64 -5.09 -6.00 -13.16
CA MET A 64 -3.66 -5.72 -13.14
C MET A 64 -3.35 -4.45 -13.92
N ILE A 65 -2.56 -3.57 -13.33
CA ILE A 65 -2.14 -2.29 -13.89
C ILE A 65 -0.61 -2.24 -13.92
N SER A 66 -0.04 -2.00 -15.10
CA SER A 66 1.42 -2.02 -15.26
C SER A 66 2.16 -0.81 -14.66
N SER A 67 1.47 0.30 -14.43
CA SER A 67 2.05 1.54 -13.91
C SER A 67 1.00 2.28 -13.07
N MET A 68 1.12 2.12 -11.76
CA MET A 68 0.23 2.62 -10.72
C MET A 68 1.04 3.21 -9.58
N ASN A 69 0.49 4.21 -8.92
CA ASN A 69 1.04 4.78 -7.71
C ASN A 69 -0.09 5.27 -6.80
N TYR A 70 0.24 5.55 -5.55
CA TYR A 70 -0.69 6.06 -4.56
C TYR A 70 -0.29 7.48 -4.18
N ASN A 71 -1.15 8.46 -4.49
CA ASN A 71 -1.00 9.84 -4.06
C ASN A 71 -1.42 9.94 -2.60
N ALA A 72 -0.44 9.90 -1.70
CA ALA A 72 -0.65 9.94 -0.26
C ALA A 72 -0.95 11.36 0.28
N TYR A 73 -0.83 12.40 -0.55
CA TYR A 73 -1.28 13.75 -0.24
C TYR A 73 -2.80 13.90 -0.40
N LEU A 74 -3.36 13.34 -1.48
CA LEU A 74 -4.80 13.43 -1.81
C LEU A 74 -5.62 12.18 -1.42
N ASP A 75 -4.96 11.11 -0.97
CA ASP A 75 -5.59 9.79 -0.71
C ASP A 75 -6.22 9.21 -2.00
N GLU A 76 -5.46 9.21 -3.09
CA GLU A 76 -5.91 8.83 -4.45
C GLU A 76 -5.03 7.74 -5.08
N VAL A 77 -5.65 6.75 -5.73
CA VAL A 77 -4.94 5.77 -6.55
C VAL A 77 -4.87 6.28 -7.98
N VAL A 78 -3.66 6.40 -8.51
CA VAL A 78 -3.40 6.96 -9.84
C VAL A 78 -2.73 5.91 -10.70
N TYR A 79 -3.10 5.82 -11.98
CA TYR A 79 -2.42 4.95 -12.94
C TYR A 79 -2.12 5.66 -14.26
N LEU A 80 -1.08 5.20 -14.96
CA LEU A 80 -0.79 5.62 -16.32
C LEU A 80 -1.59 4.77 -17.31
N ASN A 81 -2.57 5.40 -17.97
CA ASN A 81 -3.23 4.79 -19.11
C ASN A 81 -2.33 4.91 -20.33
N LYS A 82 -1.71 3.80 -20.75
CA LYS A 82 -0.76 3.76 -21.87
C LYS A 82 -1.39 4.08 -23.22
N VAL A 83 -2.67 3.78 -23.41
CA VAL A 83 -3.38 4.05 -24.67
C VAL A 83 -3.63 5.56 -24.83
N LEU A 84 -4.06 6.23 -23.76
CA LEU A 84 -4.32 7.67 -23.78
C LEU A 84 -3.05 8.50 -23.50
N ASN A 85 -2.00 7.86 -22.99
CA ASN A 85 -0.80 8.50 -22.44
C ASN A 85 -1.16 9.59 -21.41
N LYS A 86 -2.06 9.25 -20.47
CA LYS A 86 -2.55 10.15 -19.42
C LYS A 86 -2.56 9.44 -18.07
N TYR A 87 -2.32 10.20 -17.01
CA TYR A 87 -2.53 9.76 -15.63
C TYR A 87 -4.01 9.89 -15.27
N ILE A 88 -4.58 8.82 -14.72
CA ILE A 88 -5.99 8.75 -14.36
C ILE A 88 -6.09 8.42 -12.87
N VAL A 89 -6.87 9.22 -12.14
CA VAL A 89 -7.30 8.93 -10.77
C VAL A 89 -8.49 8.00 -10.83
N ILE A 90 -8.45 6.90 -10.09
CA ILE A 90 -9.56 5.95 -10.00
C ILE A 90 -10.53 6.43 -8.92
N ASP A 91 -11.82 6.41 -9.22
CA ASP A 91 -12.82 6.86 -8.26
C ASP A 91 -12.85 5.93 -7.02
N TYR A 92 -12.63 6.54 -5.86
CA TYR A 92 -12.59 5.88 -4.55
C TYR A 92 -13.77 4.94 -4.29
N GLN A 93 -14.97 5.31 -4.77
CA GLN A 93 -16.20 4.57 -4.52
C GLN A 93 -16.19 3.14 -5.07
N TYR A 94 -15.35 2.83 -6.05
CA TYR A 94 -15.29 1.51 -6.67
C TYR A 94 -14.18 0.62 -6.08
N ILE A 95 -13.19 1.18 -5.40
CA ILE A 95 -12.04 0.43 -4.88
C ILE A 95 -12.39 -0.17 -3.52
N GLN A 96 -12.14 -1.47 -3.38
CA GLN A 96 -12.19 -2.20 -2.11
C GLN A 96 -10.77 -2.31 -1.53
N GLU A 97 -9.82 -2.78 -2.34
CA GLU A 97 -8.41 -2.92 -2.00
C GLU A 97 -7.53 -2.61 -3.20
N PHE A 98 -6.27 -2.26 -2.95
CA PHE A 98 -5.26 -2.23 -3.99
C PHE A 98 -3.90 -2.68 -3.47
N MET A 99 -3.03 -3.09 -4.37
CA MET A 99 -1.65 -3.48 -4.06
C MET A 99 -0.68 -2.77 -5.00
N LEU A 100 0.43 -2.28 -4.46
CA LEU A 100 1.59 -1.84 -5.23
C LEU A 100 2.66 -2.94 -5.18
N ILE A 101 3.21 -3.29 -6.34
CA ILE A 101 4.13 -4.41 -6.53
C ILE A 101 5.50 -3.85 -6.93
N PRO A 102 6.39 -3.58 -5.95
CA PRO A 102 7.67 -2.91 -6.16
C PRO A 102 8.70 -3.68 -6.99
N GLY A 103 8.43 -4.94 -7.37
CA GLY A 103 9.37 -5.80 -8.09
C GLY A 103 10.56 -6.22 -7.22
N GLN A 104 11.54 -6.89 -7.84
CA GLN A 104 12.83 -7.25 -7.22
C GLN A 104 12.74 -8.01 -5.88
N GLY A 105 11.73 -8.87 -5.72
CA GLY A 105 11.54 -9.65 -4.48
C GLY A 105 11.10 -8.85 -3.25
N LYS A 106 10.81 -7.55 -3.41
CA LYS A 106 10.21 -6.73 -2.34
C LYS A 106 8.74 -7.13 -2.14
N PRO A 107 8.23 -7.15 -0.90
CA PRO A 107 6.83 -7.50 -0.63
C PRO A 107 5.88 -6.48 -1.26
N ALA A 108 4.73 -6.95 -1.71
CA ALA A 108 3.66 -6.08 -2.18
C ALA A 108 3.12 -5.23 -1.02
N LEU A 109 2.83 -3.96 -1.32
CA LEU A 109 2.22 -3.03 -0.37
C LEU A 109 0.70 -3.12 -0.53
N LYS A 110 0.03 -3.78 0.42
CA LYS A 110 -1.43 -3.97 0.39
C LYS A 110 -2.16 -2.83 1.12
N PHE A 111 -3.19 -2.30 0.49
CA PHE A 111 -4.05 -1.25 1.04
C PHE A 111 -5.52 -1.67 0.97
N ARG A 112 -6.30 -1.27 1.98
CA ARG A 112 -7.76 -1.45 2.01
C ARG A 112 -8.47 -0.16 2.38
N CYS A 113 -9.69 0.00 1.89
CA CYS A 113 -10.58 1.08 2.33
C CYS A 113 -11.11 0.76 3.73
N GLN A 114 -10.75 1.58 4.71
CA GLN A 114 -11.28 1.48 6.06
C GLN A 114 -11.29 2.85 6.73
N ASP A 115 -12.20 3.04 7.67
CA ASP A 115 -12.25 4.22 8.50
C ASP A 115 -11.69 3.90 9.90
N PRO A 116 -10.41 4.28 10.18
CA PRO A 116 -9.79 3.99 11.47
C PRO A 116 -10.21 4.94 12.59
N ASP A 117 -10.80 6.09 12.27
CA ASP A 117 -11.10 7.16 13.24
C ASP A 117 -12.61 7.47 13.35
N HIS A 118 -13.49 6.63 12.79
CA HIS A 118 -14.93 6.89 12.66
C HIS A 118 -15.25 8.25 12.01
N ASN A 119 -14.45 8.63 11.02
CA ASN A 119 -14.57 9.88 10.29
C ASN A 119 -15.57 9.77 9.11
N ILE A 120 -16.03 10.91 8.60
CA ILE A 120 -17.05 10.98 7.53
C ILE A 120 -16.57 10.32 6.22
N ARG A 121 -15.25 10.18 6.04
CA ARG A 121 -14.64 9.58 4.84
C ARG A 121 -13.63 8.50 5.24
N SER A 122 -13.88 7.27 4.78
CA SER A 122 -12.93 6.17 4.82
C SER A 122 -11.66 6.50 4.04
N LYS A 123 -10.52 6.01 4.50
CA LYS A 123 -9.19 6.25 3.91
C LYS A 123 -8.59 4.96 3.38
N TYR A 124 -7.56 5.07 2.55
CA TYR A 124 -6.73 3.91 2.27
C TYR A 124 -5.74 3.68 3.41
N ILE A 125 -5.83 2.51 4.04
CA ILE A 125 -4.90 2.09 5.09
C ILE A 125 -4.04 0.94 4.58
N GLN A 126 -2.73 1.02 4.79
CA GLN A 126 -1.81 -0.05 4.49
C GLN A 126 -1.96 -1.16 5.53
N VAL A 127 -2.08 -2.40 5.09
CA VAL A 127 -2.05 -3.58 5.94
C VAL A 127 -0.60 -4.00 6.13
N LEU A 128 -0.07 -3.86 7.35
CA LEU A 128 1.30 -4.28 7.69
C LEU A 128 1.32 -5.70 8.25
N LEU A 129 0.29 -6.06 9.03
CA LEU A 129 0.08 -7.39 9.58
C LEU A 129 -1.42 -7.64 9.69
N ALA A 130 -1.90 -8.78 9.18
CA ALA A 130 -3.29 -9.21 9.28
C ALA A 130 -3.35 -10.51 10.10
N ASP A 131 -3.86 -10.42 11.32
CA ASP A 131 -3.96 -11.51 12.30
C ASP A 131 -4.97 -11.12 13.41
N SER A 132 -5.10 -11.91 14.48
CA SER A 132 -6.02 -11.66 15.61
C SER A 132 -5.82 -10.27 16.24
N VAL A 133 -4.58 -9.80 16.27
CA VAL A 133 -4.20 -8.41 16.43
C VAL A 133 -3.57 -7.96 15.12
N SER A 134 -4.26 -7.08 14.41
CA SER A 134 -3.78 -6.56 13.13
C SER A 134 -3.09 -5.21 13.29
N LEU A 135 -2.12 -4.93 12.42
CA LEU A 135 -1.38 -3.68 12.39
C LEU A 135 -1.55 -2.99 11.04
N PHE A 136 -1.87 -1.71 11.08
CA PHE A 136 -2.09 -0.87 9.92
C PHE A 136 -1.25 0.40 9.96
N ALA A 137 -0.98 0.95 8.78
CA ALA A 137 -0.39 2.28 8.63
C ALA A 137 -1.21 3.14 7.66
N VAL A 138 -1.63 4.31 8.11
CA VAL A 138 -2.09 5.38 7.23
C VAL A 138 -0.84 6.08 6.70
N ARG A 139 -0.61 5.97 5.39
CA ARG A 139 0.46 6.69 4.69
C ARG A 139 -0.09 8.03 4.21
N LYS A 140 0.49 9.11 4.72
CA LYS A 140 0.13 10.48 4.39
C LYS A 140 1.36 11.20 3.86
N VAL A 141 1.15 12.17 2.98
CA VAL A 141 2.13 13.21 2.70
C VAL A 141 1.53 14.53 3.12
N ASP A 142 2.28 15.34 3.86
CA ASP A 142 1.93 16.71 4.21
C ASP A 142 2.67 17.67 3.26
N PHE A 143 2.01 18.74 2.84
CA PHE A 143 2.64 19.84 2.11
C PHE A 143 3.02 20.93 3.12
N VAL A 144 4.28 21.34 3.10
CA VAL A 144 4.82 22.37 3.99
C VAL A 144 5.27 23.54 3.13
N GLU A 145 4.58 24.66 3.29
CA GLU A 145 4.94 25.95 2.70
C GLU A 145 6.08 26.57 3.52
N ASP A 146 7.14 27.05 2.87
CA ASP A 146 8.16 27.85 3.55
C ASP A 146 7.74 29.33 3.55
N GLU A 147 7.38 29.85 4.71
CA GLU A 147 7.10 31.28 4.91
C GLU A 147 8.37 32.13 5.12
N GLY A 148 9.57 31.56 4.89
CA GLY A 148 10.86 32.18 5.16
C GLY A 148 11.03 33.58 4.58
N TYR A 149 11.40 34.55 5.44
CA TYR A 149 11.90 35.86 5.06
C TYR A 149 13.40 35.97 5.39
N PRO A 150 14.30 36.24 4.42
CA PRO A 150 14.00 36.53 3.01
C PRO A 150 13.56 35.29 2.23
N PRO A 151 12.68 35.45 1.22
CA PRO A 151 12.18 34.34 0.40
C PRO A 151 13.33 33.78 -0.44
N SER A 152 13.95 32.68 0.00
CA SER A 152 14.91 31.85 -0.78
C SER A 152 15.71 30.82 0.02
N ALA A 153 15.57 30.70 1.35
CA ALA A 153 16.39 29.73 2.08
C ALA A 153 15.98 28.27 1.81
N HIS A 154 14.67 27.97 1.76
CA HIS A 154 14.18 26.62 1.53
C HIS A 154 12.98 26.60 0.57
N PRO A 155 12.92 25.65 -0.38
CA PRO A 155 11.74 25.46 -1.22
C PRO A 155 10.63 24.75 -0.43
N ASP A 156 9.36 25.03 -0.77
CA ASP A 156 8.21 24.22 -0.34
C ASP A 156 8.50 22.73 -0.53
N TYR A 157 7.98 21.87 0.35
CA TYR A 157 8.29 20.45 0.27
C TYR A 157 7.16 19.54 0.73
N TYR A 158 7.20 18.32 0.21
CA TYR A 158 6.36 17.22 0.64
C TYR A 158 7.05 16.41 1.75
N HIS A 159 6.34 16.27 2.88
CA HIS A 159 6.82 15.54 4.05
C HIS A 159 6.01 14.25 4.25
N PRO A 160 6.61 13.06 4.05
CA PRO A 160 5.91 11.80 4.29
C PRO A 160 5.71 11.56 5.80
N VAL A 161 4.47 11.22 6.17
CA VAL A 161 4.05 10.94 7.54
C VAL A 161 3.35 9.57 7.58
N SER A 162 3.66 8.78 8.60
CA SER A 162 2.99 7.49 8.84
C SER A 162 2.30 7.49 10.20
N ILE A 163 1.03 7.09 10.21
CA ILE A 163 0.23 6.95 11.42
C ILE A 163 -0.16 5.50 11.59
N TYR A 164 0.16 4.92 12.75
CA TYR A 164 -0.02 3.49 13.00
C TYR A 164 -1.27 3.23 13.82
N TYR A 165 -1.95 2.14 13.49
CA TYR A 165 -3.15 1.68 14.17
C TYR A 165 -3.05 0.20 14.46
N VAL A 166 -3.52 -0.21 15.64
CA VAL A 166 -3.68 -1.60 16.03
C VAL A 166 -5.16 -1.90 16.13
N GLU A 167 -5.60 -2.94 15.42
CA GLU A 167 -6.94 -3.50 15.56
C GLU A 167 -6.85 -4.71 16.49
N LYS A 168 -7.61 -4.66 17.58
CA LYS A 168 -7.71 -5.76 18.54
C LYS A 168 -8.79 -6.76 18.12
N GLN A 169 -8.85 -7.89 18.82
CA GLN A 169 -9.82 -8.97 18.55
C GLN A 169 -11.28 -8.52 18.67
N ASP A 170 -11.56 -7.48 19.46
CA ASP A 170 -12.87 -6.85 19.61
C ASP A 170 -13.20 -5.87 18.45
N SER A 171 -12.41 -5.87 17.38
CA SER A 171 -12.47 -4.94 16.25
C SER A 171 -12.26 -3.47 16.63
N SER A 172 -11.80 -3.17 17.86
CA SER A 172 -11.44 -1.82 18.24
C SER A 172 -10.10 -1.43 17.61
N MET A 173 -10.10 -0.29 16.90
CA MET A 173 -8.88 0.31 16.37
C MET A 173 -8.34 1.34 17.34
N VAL A 174 -7.05 1.23 17.66
CA VAL A 174 -6.34 2.16 18.54
C VAL A 174 -5.14 2.72 17.80
N ARG A 175 -5.10 4.05 17.68
CA ARG A 175 -3.92 4.76 17.17
C ARG A 175 -2.75 4.59 18.13
N ILE A 176 -1.59 4.22 17.62
CA ILE A 176 -0.37 4.05 18.40
C ILE A 176 0.79 4.89 17.85
N LYS A 177 1.72 5.23 18.74
CA LYS A 177 3.04 5.73 18.35
C LYS A 177 4.07 4.60 18.45
N LEU A 178 5.13 4.73 17.66
CA LEU A 178 6.34 3.91 17.63
C LEU A 178 7.15 4.02 18.94
N THR A 179 6.55 3.62 20.07
CA THR A 179 7.15 3.71 21.40
C THR A 179 6.71 2.55 22.28
N LYS A 180 7.61 2.11 23.17
CA LYS A 180 7.35 1.03 24.13
C LYS A 180 6.15 1.33 25.04
N GLY A 181 6.03 2.58 25.50
CA GLY A 181 4.97 2.99 26.40
C GLY A 181 3.58 2.81 25.79
N GLN A 182 3.41 3.18 24.52
CA GLN A 182 2.13 3.01 23.82
C GLN A 182 1.76 1.54 23.65
N LEU A 183 2.72 0.68 23.27
CA LEU A 183 2.46 -0.76 23.15
C LEU A 183 2.04 -1.41 24.47
N ILE A 184 2.69 -1.02 25.58
CA ILE A 184 2.32 -1.50 26.91
C ILE A 184 0.92 -1.02 27.31
N ASN A 185 0.54 0.20 26.94
CA ASN A 185 -0.78 0.74 27.25
C ASN A 185 -1.89 0.03 26.45
N VAL A 186 -1.62 -0.35 25.19
CA VAL A 186 -2.57 -1.11 24.37
C VAL A 186 -2.70 -2.55 24.84
N PHE A 187 -1.62 -3.16 25.34
CA PHE A 187 -1.58 -4.54 25.83
C PHE A 187 -1.09 -4.63 27.28
N PRO A 188 -1.85 -4.13 28.27
CA PRO A 188 -1.42 -4.05 29.66
C PRO A 188 -1.08 -5.42 30.26
N ASP A 189 -1.87 -6.44 29.94
CA ASP A 189 -1.69 -7.81 30.44
C ASP A 189 -0.40 -8.46 29.93
N ARG A 190 0.14 -7.96 28.81
CA ARG A 190 1.33 -8.49 28.14
C ARG A 190 2.58 -7.63 28.36
N LYS A 191 2.51 -6.63 29.25
CA LYS A 191 3.58 -5.68 29.57
C LYS A 191 4.95 -6.35 29.79
N LYS A 192 4.98 -7.41 30.61
CA LYS A 192 6.22 -8.12 30.97
C LYS A 192 6.80 -8.87 29.76
N ALA A 193 5.95 -9.55 28.99
CA ALA A 193 6.35 -10.30 27.80
C ALA A 193 6.89 -9.37 26.71
N ILE A 194 6.16 -8.31 26.38
CA ILE A 194 6.58 -7.28 25.40
C ILE A 194 7.91 -6.64 25.81
N SER A 195 8.04 -6.25 27.09
CA SER A 195 9.28 -5.65 27.59
C SER A 195 10.48 -6.58 27.51
N ARG A 196 10.27 -7.88 27.74
CA ARG A 196 11.32 -8.90 27.64
C ARG A 196 11.73 -9.11 26.19
N PHE A 197 10.75 -9.25 25.29
CA PHE A 197 10.98 -9.45 23.87
C PHE A 197 11.77 -8.30 23.24
N ILE A 198 11.36 -7.04 23.50
CA ILE A 198 12.07 -5.85 23.00
C ILE A 198 13.52 -5.83 23.48
N ARG A 199 13.76 -6.19 24.75
CA ARG A 199 15.10 -6.21 25.33
C ARG A 199 15.97 -7.31 24.74
N GLN A 200 15.43 -8.51 24.54
CA GLN A 200 16.16 -9.67 24.03
C GLN A 200 16.50 -9.55 22.54
N ASN A 201 15.58 -9.00 21.74
CA ASN A 201 15.76 -8.85 20.30
C ASN A 201 16.39 -7.50 19.91
N HIS A 202 16.76 -6.67 20.90
CA HIS A 202 17.28 -5.32 20.68
C HIS A 202 16.41 -4.47 19.74
N SER A 203 15.09 -4.71 19.75
CA SER A 203 14.14 -4.07 18.84
C SER A 203 14.11 -2.57 19.10
N ASN A 204 14.44 -1.80 18.08
CA ASN A 204 14.33 -0.36 18.10
C ASN A 204 12.94 0.04 17.60
N LEU A 205 12.04 0.27 18.56
CA LEU A 205 10.67 0.69 18.26
C LEU A 205 10.55 2.03 17.52
N SER A 206 11.66 2.70 17.16
CA SER A 206 11.64 3.84 16.25
C SER A 206 11.47 3.46 14.77
N ASN A 207 11.49 2.17 14.41
CA ASN A 207 11.28 1.71 13.05
C ASN A 207 10.05 0.80 12.92
N GLU A 208 9.46 0.77 11.72
CA GLU A 208 8.25 0.01 11.42
C GLU A 208 8.46 -1.52 11.41
N PRO A 209 9.55 -2.08 10.85
CA PRO A 209 9.79 -3.53 10.90
C PRO A 209 9.80 -4.10 12.31
N ASP A 210 10.45 -3.42 13.26
CA ASP A 210 10.48 -3.85 14.66
C ASP A 210 9.10 -3.78 15.32
N LEU A 211 8.27 -2.79 14.94
CA LEU A 211 6.88 -2.74 15.39
C LEU A 211 6.09 -3.96 14.90
N VAL A 212 6.22 -4.32 13.62
CA VAL A 212 5.55 -5.49 13.04
C VAL A 212 5.94 -6.76 13.81
N GLU A 213 7.23 -6.94 14.10
CA GLU A 213 7.72 -8.12 14.83
C GLU A 213 7.21 -8.17 16.28
N VAL A 214 7.09 -7.03 16.96
CA VAL A 214 6.51 -6.99 18.30
C VAL A 214 5.02 -7.35 18.28
N ILE A 215 4.24 -6.85 17.32
CA ILE A 215 2.82 -7.23 17.20
C ILE A 215 2.69 -8.71 16.81
N ARG A 216 3.56 -9.22 15.93
CA ARG A 216 3.63 -10.65 15.59
C ARG A 216 3.88 -11.50 16.84
N PHE A 217 4.81 -11.10 17.70
CA PHE A 217 5.04 -11.76 18.99
C PHE A 217 3.79 -11.75 19.89
N VAL A 218 3.05 -10.62 19.92
CA VAL A 218 1.78 -10.52 20.65
C VAL A 218 0.75 -11.51 20.11
N ASN A 219 0.68 -11.73 18.80
CA ASN A 219 -0.23 -12.74 18.23
C ASN A 219 0.16 -14.17 18.64
N ILE A 220 1.45 -14.52 18.56
CA ILE A 220 1.94 -15.86 18.92
C ILE A 220 1.70 -16.15 20.40
N ALA A 221 1.99 -15.20 21.27
CA ALA A 221 1.83 -15.36 22.73
C ALA A 221 0.36 -15.28 23.20
N GLY A 222 -0.60 -15.70 22.36
CA GLY A 222 -2.03 -15.84 22.66
C GLY A 222 -2.32 -16.44 24.05
N PRO A 223 -3.54 -16.28 24.61
CA PRO A 223 -3.87 -16.65 26.00
C PRO A 223 -3.51 -18.09 26.41
N ASP A 224 -3.23 -18.98 25.46
CA ASP A 224 -2.92 -20.39 25.71
C ASP A 224 -1.42 -20.76 25.73
N ILE A 225 -0.49 -19.84 25.50
CA ILE A 225 0.94 -20.17 25.57
C ILE A 225 1.52 -19.72 26.91
N GLN A 226 1.42 -20.61 27.90
CA GLN A 226 2.35 -20.56 29.04
C GLN A 226 3.78 -20.67 28.49
N PRO A 227 4.71 -19.82 28.94
CA PRO A 227 6.10 -19.92 28.50
C PRO A 227 6.64 -21.28 28.96
N PHE A 228 6.92 -22.18 28.02
CA PHE A 228 7.92 -23.22 28.22
C PHE A 228 9.24 -22.50 28.51
N LEU A 229 9.57 -22.42 29.79
CA LEU A 229 10.91 -22.13 30.26
C LEU A 229 11.73 -23.43 30.14
N PRO A 230 12.93 -23.41 29.55
CA PRO A 230 13.93 -24.42 29.85
C PRO A 230 14.43 -24.29 31.30
#